data_AF-A0A134CN13-F1
#
_entry.id   AF-A0A134CN13-F1
#
_cell.length_a   1.000
_cell.length_b   1.000
_cell.length_c   1.000
_cell.angle_alpha   90.00
_cell.angle_beta   90.00
_cell.angle_gamma   90.00
#
_symmetry.space_group_name_H-M   'P 1'
#
loop_
_entity.id
_entity.type
_entity.pdbx_description
1 polymer ?
#
loop_
_entity_poly.entity_id
_entity_poly.type
_entity_poly.pdbx_seq_one_letter_code
_entity_poly.pdbx_strand_id
1 'polypeptide(L)'
;MNIRTRFAPSPTGYLHLGNIWVAFLNWLWTRQHKGKIVLRIEDIDETRCHKNYISFIKNDLEWLGIDWDEEPGTCYFYGEPLQSKRIPIYEEIKQRWQHSGEIYPCFCSRTRLHQISSAPHKGETITYYDGHCRYLSQEEQKALTKKPSWRLKVENTSIEFNDLFHHLQSKNLEREKDDFAIFRADGAVAYQLATATDDGAMKITHVFRGSDLLPSTFYQIYILKKLNYTVPVYGHLPLLVDKDGIRLSKRQKGLTIQELKQNHISPEQIIGQLLYWAGAISHLEPISAQKACNEISFNECKNLNHMTISI
;
A
#
# COMPACT_ATOMS: atom_id res chain seq x y z
N MET A 1 -19.02 13.20 -8.14
CA MET A 1 -17.94 13.02 -7.14
C MET A 1 -16.62 13.35 -7.82
N ASN A 2 -15.71 14.10 -7.20
CA ASN A 2 -14.40 14.38 -7.80
C ASN A 2 -13.46 13.19 -7.52
N ILE A 3 -13.38 12.25 -8.45
CA ILE A 3 -12.62 11.00 -8.31
C ILE A 3 -11.13 11.32 -8.24
N ARG A 4 -10.46 10.71 -7.28
CA ARG A 4 -9.03 10.84 -7.08
C ARG A 4 -8.45 9.56 -6.51
N THR A 5 -7.40 9.07 -7.15
CA THR A 5 -6.70 7.83 -6.84
C THR A 5 -5.22 8.12 -6.63
N ARG A 6 -4.44 7.10 -6.29
CA ARG A 6 -2.98 7.24 -6.18
C ARG A 6 -2.26 6.01 -6.69
N PHE A 7 -1.09 6.24 -7.29
CA PHE A 7 -0.05 5.23 -7.40
C PHE A 7 1.04 5.57 -6.39
N ALA A 8 1.32 4.63 -5.47
CA ALA A 8 2.15 4.89 -4.30
C ALA A 8 3.38 3.96 -4.19
N PRO A 9 4.37 4.05 -5.11
CA PRO A 9 5.55 3.19 -5.07
C PRO A 9 6.58 3.64 -4.02
N SER A 10 7.26 2.68 -3.39
CA SER A 10 8.49 2.92 -2.64
C SER A 10 9.72 2.89 -3.56
N PRO A 11 10.63 3.88 -3.52
CA PRO A 11 11.78 3.98 -4.41
C PRO A 11 12.95 3.09 -3.96
N THR A 12 12.68 1.77 -3.86
CA THR A 12 13.60 0.74 -3.36
C THR A 12 14.30 -0.06 -4.47
N GLY A 13 14.21 0.40 -5.71
CA GLY A 13 14.65 -0.30 -6.92
C GLY A 13 13.73 0.01 -8.10
N TYR A 14 14.13 -0.39 -9.31
CA TYR A 14 13.34 -0.24 -10.53
C TYR A 14 11.93 -0.83 -10.43
N LEU A 15 11.00 -0.27 -11.20
CA LEU A 15 9.65 -0.84 -11.33
C LEU A 15 9.71 -2.18 -12.05
N HIS A 16 8.86 -3.11 -11.64
CA HIS A 16 8.65 -4.38 -12.31
C HIS A 16 7.21 -4.51 -12.80
N LEU A 17 6.92 -5.54 -13.60
CA LEU A 17 5.58 -5.75 -14.17
C LEU A 17 4.45 -5.77 -13.12
N GLY A 18 4.69 -6.32 -11.93
CA GLY A 18 3.71 -6.28 -10.84
C GLY A 18 3.39 -4.86 -10.34
N ASN A 19 4.35 -3.92 -10.38
CA ASN A 19 4.06 -2.52 -10.11
C ASN A 19 3.24 -1.89 -11.24
N ILE A 20 3.63 -2.17 -12.49
CA ILE A 20 2.94 -1.60 -13.66
C ILE A 20 1.52 -2.14 -13.79
N TRP A 21 1.29 -3.40 -13.48
CA TRP A 21 -0.04 -4.00 -13.38
C TRP A 21 -0.99 -3.15 -12.53
N VAL A 22 -0.57 -2.80 -11.32
CA VAL A 22 -1.34 -1.96 -10.41
C VAL A 22 -1.46 -0.52 -10.93
N ALA A 23 -0.35 0.06 -11.40
CA ALA A 23 -0.32 1.43 -11.91
C ALA A 23 -1.25 1.62 -13.11
N PHE A 24 -1.19 0.70 -14.08
CA PHE A 24 -1.97 0.72 -15.31
C PHE A 24 -3.45 0.52 -15.05
N LEU A 25 -3.85 -0.46 -14.24
CA LEU A 25 -5.27 -0.69 -13.95
C LEU A 25 -5.88 0.46 -13.13
N ASN A 26 -5.12 1.00 -12.16
CA ASN A 26 -5.52 2.23 -11.46
C ASN A 26 -5.70 3.40 -12.44
N TRP A 27 -4.75 3.58 -13.35
CA TRP A 27 -4.75 4.65 -14.35
C TRP A 27 -5.92 4.52 -15.31
N LEU A 28 -6.12 3.34 -15.89
CA LEU A 28 -7.19 3.04 -16.84
C LEU A 28 -8.56 3.36 -16.23
N TRP A 29 -8.82 2.82 -15.03
CA TRP A 29 -10.07 3.11 -14.32
C TRP A 29 -10.22 4.60 -14.04
N THR A 30 -9.17 5.26 -13.53
CA THR A 30 -9.24 6.66 -13.13
C THR A 30 -9.50 7.58 -14.33
N ARG A 31 -8.81 7.36 -15.46
CA ARG A 31 -8.98 8.15 -16.68
C ARG A 31 -10.36 7.97 -17.31
N GLN A 32 -10.86 6.75 -17.36
CA GLN A 32 -12.23 6.48 -17.85
C GLN A 32 -13.32 7.14 -16.99
N HIS A 33 -13.04 7.33 -15.70
CA HIS A 33 -13.93 8.04 -14.78
C HIS A 33 -13.60 9.55 -14.65
N LYS A 34 -12.74 10.09 -15.53
CA LYS A 34 -12.33 11.50 -15.54
C LYS A 34 -11.78 11.99 -14.19
N GLY A 35 -11.11 11.10 -13.46
CA GLY A 35 -10.52 11.38 -12.16
C GLY A 35 -9.06 11.82 -12.24
N LYS A 36 -8.51 12.18 -11.07
CA LYS A 36 -7.11 12.57 -10.89
C LYS A 36 -6.27 11.46 -10.26
N ILE A 37 -4.99 11.40 -10.61
CA ILE A 37 -4.02 10.44 -10.07
C ILE A 37 -2.93 11.21 -9.33
N VAL A 38 -2.70 10.82 -8.07
CA VAL A 38 -1.55 11.27 -7.28
C VAL A 38 -0.42 10.25 -7.41
N LEU A 39 0.75 10.67 -7.90
CA LEU A 39 1.98 9.91 -7.77
C LEU A 39 2.60 10.22 -6.41
N ARG A 40 2.38 9.33 -5.43
CA ARG A 40 2.93 9.47 -4.07
C ARG A 40 4.16 8.61 -3.90
N ILE A 41 5.28 9.19 -3.48
CA ILE A 41 6.49 8.42 -3.20
C ILE A 41 6.53 8.04 -1.73
N GLU A 42 6.55 6.72 -1.46
CA GLU A 42 6.60 6.16 -0.12
C GLU A 42 8.05 5.87 0.31
N ASP A 43 8.80 6.92 0.64
CA ASP A 43 10.24 6.92 0.93
C ASP A 43 10.61 6.98 2.43
N ILE A 44 9.70 6.58 3.32
CA ILE A 44 9.88 6.62 4.78
C ILE A 44 10.93 5.64 5.33
N ASP A 45 11.33 4.63 4.54
CA ASP A 45 12.42 3.71 4.91
C ASP A 45 13.72 4.16 4.26
N GLU A 46 14.43 5.09 4.91
CA GLU A 46 15.68 5.67 4.41
C GLU A 46 16.77 4.64 4.14
N THR A 47 16.73 3.48 4.82
CA THR A 47 17.74 2.42 4.63
C THR A 47 17.56 1.67 3.32
N ARG A 48 16.36 1.70 2.73
CA ARG A 48 16.01 0.97 1.51
C ARG A 48 15.70 1.88 0.33
N CYS A 49 15.41 3.14 0.59
CA CYS A 49 14.96 4.10 -0.42
C CYS A 49 16.13 4.89 -0.99
N HIS A 50 16.20 4.99 -2.31
CA HIS A 50 17.19 5.82 -2.99
C HIS A 50 16.50 6.82 -3.92
N LYS A 51 16.79 8.11 -3.73
CA LYS A 51 16.16 9.21 -4.47
C LYS A 51 16.29 9.08 -5.99
N ASN A 52 17.38 8.49 -6.47
CA ASN A 52 17.61 8.25 -7.89
C ASN A 52 16.50 7.39 -8.52
N TYR A 53 15.84 6.50 -7.76
CA TYR A 53 14.73 5.71 -8.30
C TYR A 53 13.46 6.52 -8.54
N ILE A 54 13.31 7.71 -7.95
CA ILE A 54 12.13 8.56 -8.19
C ILE A 54 12.08 9.00 -9.66
N SER A 55 13.21 9.43 -10.23
CA SER A 55 13.26 9.80 -11.66
C SER A 55 13.04 8.58 -12.57
N PHE A 56 13.62 7.42 -12.22
CA PHE A 56 13.36 6.18 -12.98
C PHE A 56 11.88 5.77 -12.97
N ILE A 57 11.20 5.86 -11.81
CA ILE A 57 9.77 5.59 -11.68
C ILE A 57 8.97 6.50 -12.63
N LYS A 58 9.23 7.81 -12.61
CA LYS A 58 8.55 8.78 -13.48
C LYS A 58 8.79 8.46 -14.96
N ASN A 59 10.04 8.27 -15.35
CA ASN A 59 10.43 7.99 -16.73
C ASN A 59 9.84 6.66 -17.24
N ASP A 60 9.71 5.63 -16.39
CA ASP A 60 9.12 4.35 -16.76
C ASP A 60 7.61 4.48 -17.00
N LEU A 61 6.90 5.22 -16.15
CA LEU A 61 5.47 5.49 -16.29
C LEU A 61 5.17 6.35 -17.53
N GLU A 62 5.94 7.43 -17.75
CA GLU A 62 5.83 8.27 -18.95
C GLU A 62 6.07 7.47 -20.23
N TRP A 63 7.10 6.61 -20.24
CA TRP A 63 7.39 5.76 -21.39
C TRP A 63 6.26 4.77 -21.72
N LEU A 64 5.52 4.31 -20.71
CA LEU A 64 4.34 3.45 -20.87
C LEU A 64 3.07 4.24 -21.27
N GLY A 65 3.12 5.58 -21.29
CA GLY A 65 1.95 6.43 -21.51
C GLY A 65 1.01 6.49 -20.30
N ILE A 66 1.52 6.24 -19.09
CA ILE A 66 0.77 6.27 -17.82
C ILE A 66 1.09 7.58 -17.12
N ASP A 67 0.30 8.61 -17.38
CA ASP A 67 0.46 9.94 -16.78
C ASP A 67 -0.18 10.07 -15.38
N TRP A 68 0.09 11.19 -14.69
CA TRP A 68 -0.48 11.53 -13.38
C TRP A 68 -0.71 13.05 -13.27
N ASP A 69 -1.55 13.46 -12.33
CA ASP A 69 -1.96 14.86 -12.17
C ASP A 69 -1.19 15.58 -11.05
N GLU A 70 -0.77 14.83 -10.03
CA GLU A 70 -0.13 15.37 -8.84
C GLU A 70 1.17 14.60 -8.53
N GLU A 71 2.29 15.29 -8.33
CA GLU A 71 3.62 14.69 -8.39
C GLU A 71 4.58 15.13 -7.26
N PRO A 72 5.61 14.33 -6.91
CA PRO A 72 6.64 14.73 -5.96
C PRO A 72 7.43 15.94 -6.50
N GLY A 73 7.82 16.85 -5.61
CA GLY A 73 8.44 18.13 -5.95
C GLY A 73 7.46 19.31 -6.09
N THR A 74 6.16 19.05 -6.12
CA THR A 74 5.12 20.09 -6.16
C THR A 74 4.31 20.09 -4.86
N CYS A 75 4.02 21.29 -4.33
CA CYS A 75 3.22 21.45 -3.13
C CYS A 75 1.73 21.67 -3.48
N TYR A 76 0.86 20.79 -3.00
CA TYR A 76 -0.58 20.86 -3.16
C TYR A 76 -1.25 21.30 -1.84
N PHE A 77 -2.59 21.35 -1.80
CA PHE A 77 -3.33 21.74 -0.58
C PHE A 77 -3.06 20.82 0.62
N TYR A 78 -2.57 19.60 0.38
CA TYR A 78 -2.19 18.63 1.41
C TYR A 78 -0.67 18.58 1.65
N GLY A 79 0.13 19.41 1.00
CA GLY A 79 1.59 19.34 0.97
C GLY A 79 2.15 18.58 -0.25
N GLU A 80 3.42 18.19 -0.18
CA GLU A 80 4.09 17.42 -1.23
C GLU A 80 3.74 15.92 -1.12
N PRO A 81 3.51 15.19 -2.24
CA PRO A 81 3.25 13.75 -2.22
C PRO A 81 4.56 12.94 -2.10
N LEU A 82 5.40 13.31 -1.14
CA LEU A 82 6.67 12.66 -0.80
C LEU A 82 6.70 12.43 0.72
N GLN A 83 6.63 11.18 1.17
CA GLN A 83 6.39 10.89 2.60
C GLN A 83 7.50 11.37 3.53
N SER A 84 8.75 11.39 3.10
CA SER A 84 9.86 11.96 3.88
C SER A 84 9.66 13.45 4.19
N LYS A 85 8.94 14.19 3.35
CA LYS A 85 8.58 15.60 3.58
C LYS A 85 7.36 15.77 4.49
N ARG A 86 6.68 14.67 4.81
CA ARG A 86 5.44 14.63 5.59
C ARG A 86 5.65 14.13 7.01
N ILE A 87 6.89 13.80 7.39
CA ILE A 87 7.28 13.38 8.75
C ILE A 87 6.71 14.29 9.85
N PRO A 88 6.74 15.64 9.73
CA PRO A 88 6.16 16.50 10.75
C PRO A 88 4.67 16.22 11.04
N ILE A 89 3.88 15.86 10.02
CA ILE A 89 2.45 15.52 10.16
C ILE A 89 2.29 14.26 11.02
N TYR A 90 3.11 13.24 10.78
CA TYR A 90 3.05 11.99 11.52
C TYR A 90 3.47 12.19 12.98
N GLU A 91 4.54 12.97 13.23
CA GLU A 91 4.98 13.28 14.60
C GLU A 91 3.94 14.12 15.36
N GLU A 92 3.23 15.03 14.69
CA GLU A 92 2.11 15.75 15.32
C GLU A 92 0.98 14.80 15.74
N ILE A 93 0.61 13.85 14.88
CA ILE A 93 -0.38 12.80 15.21
C ILE A 93 0.08 11.98 16.42
N LYS A 94 1.35 11.59 16.44
CA LYS A 94 1.95 10.86 17.56
C LYS A 94 1.84 11.64 18.87
N GLN A 95 2.27 12.91 18.88
CA GLN A 95 2.21 13.76 20.07
C GLN A 95 0.78 13.90 20.59
N ARG A 96 -0.18 14.15 19.68
CA ARG A 96 -1.60 14.23 20.01
C ARG A 96 -2.12 12.94 20.64
N TRP A 97 -1.82 11.80 20.03
CA TRP A 97 -2.25 10.49 20.52
C TRP A 97 -1.52 10.03 21.78
N GLN A 98 -0.29 10.49 22.03
CA GLN A 98 0.38 10.29 23.31
C GLN A 98 -0.37 11.04 24.41
N HIS A 99 -0.67 12.33 24.16
CA HIS A 99 -1.37 13.17 25.14
C HIS A 99 -2.77 12.64 25.46
N SER A 100 -3.51 12.17 24.45
CA SER A 100 -4.84 11.59 24.64
C SER A 100 -4.84 10.12 25.08
N GLY A 101 -3.67 9.52 25.32
CA GLY A 101 -3.55 8.14 25.79
C GLY A 101 -3.94 7.05 24.78
N GLU A 102 -3.98 7.39 23.49
CA GLU A 102 -4.39 6.53 22.38
C GLU A 102 -3.26 5.61 21.90
N ILE A 103 -2.01 5.99 22.19
CA ILE A 103 -0.85 5.16 21.92
C ILE A 103 -0.05 4.94 23.19
N TYR A 104 0.76 3.87 23.23
CA TYR A 104 1.61 3.55 24.37
C TYR A 104 2.99 3.04 23.90
N PRO A 105 4.04 3.23 24.72
CA PRO A 105 5.37 2.72 24.40
C PRO A 105 5.43 1.21 24.57
N CYS A 106 6.06 0.53 23.61
CA CYS A 106 6.27 -0.91 23.61
C CYS A 106 7.76 -1.23 23.50
N PHE A 107 8.26 -1.97 24.48
CA PHE A 107 9.68 -2.34 24.62
C PHE A 107 9.96 -3.81 24.22
N CYS A 108 8.96 -4.52 23.70
CA CYS A 108 9.10 -5.89 23.23
C CYS A 108 10.12 -5.98 22.08
N SER A 109 11.04 -6.95 22.17
CA SER A 109 11.99 -7.22 21.09
C SER A 109 11.30 -7.88 19.89
N ARG A 110 11.90 -7.73 18.69
CA ARG A 110 11.46 -8.47 17.50
C ARG A 110 11.45 -9.98 17.75
N THR A 111 12.48 -10.51 18.40
CA THR A 111 12.57 -11.94 18.76
C THR A 111 11.38 -12.39 19.61
N ARG A 112 10.97 -11.61 20.62
CA ARG A 112 9.78 -11.92 21.43
C ARG A 112 8.51 -11.93 20.58
N LEU A 113 8.33 -10.91 19.75
CA LEU A 113 7.16 -10.81 18.87
C LEU A 113 7.10 -11.99 17.88
N HIS A 114 8.26 -12.40 17.34
CA HIS A 114 8.35 -13.58 16.50
C HIS A 114 8.06 -14.85 17.29
N GLN A 115 8.62 -15.06 18.48
CA GLN A 115 8.37 -16.27 19.28
C GLN A 115 6.88 -16.45 19.62
N ILE A 116 6.19 -15.35 19.94
CA ILE A 116 4.75 -15.37 20.19
C ILE A 116 3.98 -15.65 18.89
N SER A 117 4.42 -15.07 17.77
CA SER A 117 3.86 -15.30 16.43
C SER A 117 4.23 -16.67 15.79
N SER A 118 5.22 -17.40 16.33
CA SER A 118 5.78 -18.63 15.73
C SER A 118 5.33 -19.92 16.44
N ALA A 119 4.52 -19.83 17.49
CA ALA A 119 3.84 -20.97 18.09
C ALA A 119 2.34 -20.83 17.78
N PRO A 120 1.73 -21.79 17.04
CA PRO A 120 1.53 -23.15 17.56
C PRO A 120 1.67 -24.32 16.55
N HIS A 121 1.66 -25.54 17.09
CA HIS A 121 1.51 -26.81 16.36
C HIS A 121 0.11 -26.95 15.74
N LYS A 122 -0.04 -27.93 14.83
CA LYS A 122 -1.25 -28.24 14.02
C LYS A 122 -2.56 -28.04 14.80
N GLY A 123 -3.31 -26.98 14.45
CA GLY A 123 -4.71 -26.80 14.84
C GLY A 123 -5.09 -25.47 15.48
N GLU A 124 -4.13 -24.60 15.84
CA GLU A 124 -4.42 -23.38 16.61
C GLU A 124 -4.06 -22.05 15.92
N THR A 125 -4.81 -21.03 16.30
CA THR A 125 -4.91 -19.65 15.77
C THR A 125 -3.59 -18.90 15.62
N ILE A 126 -3.49 -18.14 14.51
CA ILE A 126 -2.45 -17.13 14.25
C ILE A 126 -2.33 -16.19 15.46
N THR A 127 -1.16 -16.14 16.09
CA THR A 127 -0.94 -15.44 17.36
C THR A 127 -0.49 -13.99 17.14
N TYR A 128 -1.34 -13.08 17.60
CA TYR A 128 -1.18 -11.63 17.55
C TYR A 128 -0.28 -11.09 18.68
N TYR A 129 -0.04 -9.77 18.73
CA TYR A 129 0.58 -9.15 19.90
C TYR A 129 -0.24 -9.48 21.17
N ASP A 130 0.38 -9.58 22.33
CA ASP A 130 -0.28 -10.08 23.54
C ASP A 130 -0.63 -8.97 24.55
N GLY A 131 -0.64 -7.70 24.11
CA GLY A 131 -0.94 -6.59 25.01
C GLY A 131 0.14 -6.28 26.05
N HIS A 132 1.28 -6.98 26.03
CA HIS A 132 2.25 -7.01 27.14
C HIS A 132 2.68 -5.65 27.70
N CYS A 133 2.82 -4.64 26.84
CA CYS A 133 3.25 -3.30 27.25
C CYS A 133 2.08 -2.31 27.43
N ARG A 134 0.83 -2.71 27.16
CA ARG A 134 -0.35 -1.82 27.10
C ARG A 134 -0.64 -1.14 28.44
N TYR A 135 -0.36 -1.82 29.55
CA TYR A 135 -0.66 -1.39 30.91
C TYR A 135 0.57 -1.11 31.77
N LEU A 136 1.76 -1.00 31.19
CA LEU A 136 2.96 -0.68 31.96
C LEU A 136 2.80 0.67 32.67
N SER A 137 3.04 0.67 33.98
CA SER A 137 3.12 1.86 34.80
C SER A 137 4.30 2.74 34.40
N GLN A 138 4.28 4.02 34.80
CA GLN A 138 5.41 4.93 34.53
C GLN A 138 6.72 4.45 35.18
N GLU A 139 6.64 3.76 36.32
CA GLU A 139 7.82 3.21 37.01
C GLU A 139 8.44 2.06 36.23
N GLU A 140 7.62 1.11 35.75
CA GLU A 140 8.08 0.02 34.89
C GLU A 140 8.67 0.54 33.58
N GLN A 141 8.06 1.57 32.99
CA GLN A 141 8.58 2.21 31.78
C GLN A 141 9.96 2.87 32.03
N LYS A 142 10.14 3.56 33.17
CA LYS A 142 11.41 4.21 33.52
C LYS A 142 12.54 3.21 33.80
N ALA A 143 12.20 2.02 34.29
CA ALA A 143 13.18 0.95 34.50
C ALA A 143 13.72 0.34 33.18
N LEU A 144 13.04 0.57 32.06
CA LEU A 144 13.43 0.07 30.75
C LEU A 144 14.31 1.09 30.01
N THR A 145 15.54 0.67 29.67
CA THR A 145 16.54 1.54 29.01
C THR A 145 16.46 1.52 27.49
N LYS A 146 15.67 0.61 26.91
CA LYS A 146 15.54 0.47 25.45
C LYS A 146 14.66 1.57 24.87
N LYS A 147 15.01 2.10 23.69
CA LYS A 147 14.09 2.97 22.94
C LYS A 147 12.82 2.19 22.58
N PRO A 148 11.61 2.68 22.95
CA PRO A 148 10.38 1.97 22.65
C PRO A 148 9.93 2.21 21.21
N SER A 149 9.22 1.23 20.65
CA SER A 149 8.27 1.47 19.57
C SER A 149 6.96 2.06 20.14
N TRP A 150 6.12 2.65 19.29
CA TRP A 150 4.80 3.15 19.73
C TRP A 150 3.69 2.34 19.05
N ARG A 151 2.78 1.81 19.86
CA ARG A 151 1.63 1.04 19.39
C ARG A 151 0.35 1.84 19.56
N LEU A 152 -0.54 1.73 18.58
CA LEU A 152 -1.88 2.27 18.64
C LEU A 152 -2.77 1.33 19.46
N LYS A 153 -3.52 1.88 20.41
CA LYS A 153 -4.56 1.14 21.12
C LYS A 153 -5.71 0.86 20.17
N VAL A 154 -5.97 -0.42 19.98
CA VAL A 154 -7.15 -0.91 19.29
C VAL A 154 -8.18 -1.29 20.34
N GLU A 155 -9.42 -0.87 20.11
CA GLU A 155 -10.59 -1.29 20.87
C GLU A 155 -11.31 -2.41 20.12
N ASN A 156 -12.12 -3.19 20.84
CA ASN A 156 -12.94 -4.23 20.23
C ASN A 156 -13.94 -3.59 19.25
N THR A 157 -13.75 -3.82 17.95
CA THR A 157 -14.62 -3.25 16.92
C THR A 157 -14.65 -4.15 15.69
N SER A 158 -15.82 -4.25 15.05
CA SER A 158 -15.89 -4.78 13.70
C SER A 158 -15.49 -3.70 12.70
N ILE A 159 -14.62 -4.06 11.74
CA ILE A 159 -14.30 -3.23 10.58
C ILE A 159 -14.78 -3.97 9.34
N GLU A 160 -15.67 -3.32 8.60
CA GLU A 160 -16.24 -3.84 7.36
C GLU A 160 -16.04 -2.84 6.24
N PHE A 161 -15.78 -3.37 5.04
CA PHE A 161 -15.78 -2.60 3.81
C PHE A 161 -16.14 -3.49 2.62
N ASN A 162 -16.71 -2.89 1.59
CA ASN A 162 -16.92 -3.57 0.32
C ASN A 162 -15.71 -3.33 -0.57
N ASP A 163 -15.01 -4.41 -0.93
CA ASP A 163 -13.99 -4.39 -1.95
C ASP A 163 -14.63 -4.49 -3.35
N LEU A 164 -14.10 -3.74 -4.31
CA LEU A 164 -14.60 -3.74 -5.70
C LEU A 164 -14.52 -5.13 -6.36
N PHE A 165 -13.58 -5.98 -5.97
CA PHE A 165 -13.32 -7.28 -6.61
C PHE A 165 -13.56 -8.47 -5.68
N HIS A 166 -13.46 -8.27 -4.36
CA HIS A 166 -13.62 -9.33 -3.37
C HIS A 166 -14.88 -9.18 -2.50
N HIS A 167 -15.80 -8.28 -2.86
CA HIS A 167 -17.07 -8.06 -2.15
C HIS A 167 -16.87 -7.67 -0.67
N LEU A 168 -17.85 -7.99 0.18
CA LEU A 168 -17.83 -7.65 1.60
C LEU A 168 -16.65 -8.34 2.32
N GLN A 169 -15.79 -7.52 2.93
CA GLN A 169 -14.70 -7.95 3.80
C GLN A 169 -15.02 -7.50 5.22
N SER A 170 -14.89 -8.42 6.19
CA SER A 170 -15.17 -8.14 7.60
C SER A 170 -14.05 -8.72 8.47
N LYS A 171 -13.62 -7.95 9.47
CA LYS A 171 -12.70 -8.40 10.52
C LYS A 171 -13.08 -7.76 11.84
N ASN A 172 -13.21 -8.58 12.87
CA ASN A 172 -13.23 -8.11 14.26
C ASN A 172 -11.79 -7.80 14.68
N LEU A 173 -11.53 -6.53 14.98
CA LEU A 173 -10.31 -6.13 15.65
C LEU A 173 -10.47 -6.35 17.15
N GLU A 174 -9.48 -7.00 17.75
CA GLU A 174 -9.47 -7.33 19.16
C GLU A 174 -8.49 -6.42 19.93
N ARG A 175 -8.96 -5.86 21.05
CA ARG A 175 -8.13 -5.13 21.99
C ARG A 175 -6.92 -5.96 22.40
N GLU A 176 -5.77 -5.31 22.58
CA GLU A 176 -4.46 -5.91 22.89
C GLU A 176 -3.86 -6.71 21.74
N LYS A 177 -4.64 -7.61 21.12
CA LYS A 177 -4.19 -8.45 20.01
C LYS A 177 -3.84 -7.64 18.78
N ASP A 178 -4.74 -6.77 18.38
CA ASP A 178 -4.58 -5.95 17.20
C ASP A 178 -3.87 -4.62 17.49
N ASP A 179 -3.27 -4.41 18.66
CA ASP A 179 -2.47 -3.21 18.93
C ASP A 179 -1.20 -3.20 18.08
N PHE A 180 -1.24 -2.53 16.92
CA PHE A 180 -0.15 -2.51 15.95
C PHE A 180 0.80 -1.32 16.14
N ALA A 181 2.06 -1.50 15.76
CA ALA A 181 3.06 -0.43 15.83
C ALA A 181 2.78 0.64 14.77
N ILE A 182 2.78 1.91 15.18
CA ILE A 182 2.65 3.09 14.31
C ILE A 182 3.96 3.90 14.21
N PHE A 183 4.86 3.74 15.18
CA PHE A 183 6.25 4.18 15.08
C PHE A 183 7.17 3.06 15.56
N ARG A 184 8.28 2.87 14.85
CA ARG A 184 9.33 1.91 15.20
C ARG A 184 10.26 2.50 16.27
N ALA A 185 11.03 1.63 16.91
CA ALA A 185 12.00 2.01 17.95
C ALA A 185 13.17 2.86 17.42
N ASP A 186 13.47 2.77 16.12
CA ASP A 186 14.43 3.63 15.43
C ASP A 186 13.85 4.98 15.01
N GLY A 187 12.58 5.25 15.32
CA GLY A 187 11.89 6.50 14.98
C GLY A 187 11.14 6.47 13.65
N ALA A 188 11.35 5.45 12.81
CA ALA A 188 10.67 5.38 11.51
C ALA A 188 9.15 5.18 11.67
N VAL A 189 8.39 5.92 10.85
CA VAL A 189 6.93 5.84 10.80
C VAL A 189 6.52 4.49 10.20
N ALA A 190 5.50 3.85 10.75
CA ALA A 190 5.01 2.59 10.20
C ALA A 190 4.11 2.81 8.97
N TYR A 191 4.17 1.86 8.04
CA TYR A 191 3.39 1.86 6.80
C TYR A 191 1.90 2.15 7.00
N GLN A 192 1.27 1.55 8.01
CA GLN A 192 -0.16 1.72 8.26
C GLN A 192 -0.52 3.17 8.57
N LEU A 193 0.25 3.83 9.44
CA LEU A 193 0.02 5.23 9.80
C LEU A 193 0.26 6.16 8.61
N ALA A 194 1.41 6.02 7.94
CA ALA A 194 1.78 6.90 6.84
C ALA A 194 0.75 6.82 5.70
N THR A 195 0.43 5.60 5.25
CA THR A 195 -0.51 5.36 4.14
C THR A 195 -1.90 5.90 4.45
N ALA A 196 -2.47 5.56 5.62
CA ALA A 196 -3.81 5.98 5.99
C ALA A 196 -3.92 7.49 6.19
N THR A 197 -2.92 8.10 6.84
CA THR A 197 -2.86 9.56 7.02
C THR A 197 -2.81 10.28 5.69
N ASP A 198 -1.99 9.79 4.76
CA ASP A 198 -1.82 10.42 3.46
C ASP A 198 -3.02 10.21 2.55
N ASP A 199 -3.60 9.00 2.52
CA ASP A 199 -4.83 8.75 1.77
C ASP A 199 -5.95 9.70 2.25
N GLY A 200 -6.10 9.90 3.57
CA GLY A 200 -7.05 10.84 4.14
C GLY A 200 -6.75 12.31 3.83
N ALA A 201 -5.52 12.76 4.08
CA ALA A 201 -5.10 14.15 3.85
C ALA A 201 -5.15 14.54 2.37
N MET A 202 -4.72 13.63 1.48
CA MET A 202 -4.80 13.81 0.04
C MET A 202 -6.23 13.63 -0.47
N LYS A 203 -7.19 13.28 0.40
CA LYS A 203 -8.63 13.04 0.15
C LYS A 203 -8.95 11.84 -0.74
N ILE A 204 -8.05 10.87 -0.89
CA ILE A 204 -8.14 9.77 -1.86
C ILE A 204 -9.51 9.11 -1.77
N THR A 205 -10.11 8.86 -2.92
CA THR A 205 -11.48 8.33 -3.03
C THR A 205 -11.50 6.85 -3.37
N HIS A 206 -10.54 6.39 -4.17
CA HIS A 206 -10.41 4.99 -4.57
C HIS A 206 -8.95 4.56 -4.46
N VAL A 207 -8.74 3.37 -3.89
CA VAL A 207 -7.43 2.77 -3.67
C VAL A 207 -7.36 1.46 -4.43
N PHE A 208 -6.60 1.45 -5.52
CA PHE A 208 -6.20 0.24 -6.22
C PHE A 208 -4.80 -0.19 -5.78
N ARG A 209 -4.64 -1.45 -5.38
CA ARG A 209 -3.36 -2.02 -4.92
C ARG A 209 -3.39 -3.55 -4.97
N GLY A 210 -2.24 -4.20 -4.83
CA GLY A 210 -2.17 -5.66 -4.82
C GLY A 210 -2.96 -6.31 -3.67
N SER A 211 -3.50 -7.50 -3.91
CA SER A 211 -4.31 -8.27 -2.97
C SER A 211 -3.56 -8.73 -1.72
N ASP A 212 -2.21 -8.70 -1.74
CA ASP A 212 -1.36 -8.89 -0.56
C ASP A 212 -1.61 -7.84 0.53
N LEU A 213 -2.13 -6.66 0.15
CA LEU A 213 -2.40 -5.56 1.07
C LEU A 213 -3.83 -5.56 1.63
N LEU A 214 -4.68 -6.52 1.23
CA LEU A 214 -6.06 -6.61 1.74
C LEU A 214 -6.11 -6.67 3.27
N PRO A 215 -5.33 -7.52 3.97
CA PRO A 215 -5.34 -7.55 5.44
C PRO A 215 -4.92 -6.23 6.10
N SER A 216 -4.10 -5.41 5.43
CA SER A 216 -3.70 -4.10 5.94
C SER A 216 -4.85 -3.10 5.97
N THR A 217 -5.86 -3.30 5.13
CA THR A 217 -7.00 -2.37 4.97
C THR A 217 -7.78 -2.18 6.26
N PHE A 218 -7.98 -3.24 7.06
CA PHE A 218 -8.71 -3.13 8.33
C PHE A 218 -8.04 -2.14 9.30
N TYR A 219 -6.72 -2.21 9.42
CA TYR A 219 -5.94 -1.31 10.28
C TYR A 219 -5.89 0.13 9.73
N GLN A 220 -5.83 0.28 8.41
CA GLN A 220 -5.85 1.60 7.77
C GLN A 220 -7.21 2.27 7.90
N ILE A 221 -8.31 1.52 7.76
CA ILE A 221 -9.67 2.03 8.02
C ILE A 221 -9.81 2.45 9.49
N TYR A 222 -9.26 1.68 10.42
CA TYR A 222 -9.25 2.06 11.84
C TYR A 222 -8.54 3.41 12.05
N ILE A 223 -7.36 3.62 11.43
CA ILE A 223 -6.64 4.90 11.49
C ILE A 223 -7.42 6.03 10.82
N LEU A 224 -7.96 5.82 9.62
CA LEU A 224 -8.75 6.81 8.89
C LEU A 224 -9.93 7.30 9.74
N LYS A 225 -10.70 6.38 10.31
CA LYS A 225 -11.81 6.69 11.23
C LYS A 225 -11.32 7.48 12.44
N LYS A 226 -10.21 7.07 13.05
CA LYS A 226 -9.64 7.75 14.23
C LYS A 226 -9.12 9.15 13.94
N LEU A 227 -8.68 9.40 12.70
CA LEU A 227 -8.28 10.72 12.21
C LEU A 227 -9.45 11.52 11.64
N ASN A 228 -10.69 11.01 11.72
CA ASN A 228 -11.90 11.61 11.14
C ASN A 228 -11.81 11.85 9.62
N TYR A 229 -11.09 10.98 8.90
CA TYR A 229 -11.03 11.00 7.45
C TYR A 229 -12.11 10.12 6.82
N THR A 230 -12.54 10.49 5.61
CA THR A 230 -13.39 9.65 4.78
C THR A 230 -12.63 8.39 4.35
N VAL A 231 -13.28 7.23 4.48
CA VAL A 231 -12.73 5.96 4.03
C VAL A 231 -12.86 5.85 2.50
N PRO A 232 -11.76 5.60 1.76
CA PRO A 232 -11.85 5.38 0.32
C PRO A 232 -12.52 4.05 -0.01
N VAL A 233 -13.00 3.92 -1.24
CA VAL A 233 -13.34 2.62 -1.82
C VAL A 233 -12.05 1.86 -2.12
N TYR A 234 -12.01 0.57 -1.82
CA TYR A 234 -10.84 -0.28 -2.07
C TYR A 234 -11.11 -1.24 -3.22
N GLY A 235 -10.12 -1.43 -4.09
CA GLY A 235 -10.09 -2.48 -5.10
C GLY A 235 -8.75 -3.20 -5.05
N HIS A 236 -8.73 -4.41 -4.51
CA HIS A 236 -7.53 -5.22 -4.41
C HIS A 236 -7.32 -6.07 -5.66
N LEU A 237 -6.28 -5.74 -6.43
CA LEU A 237 -5.94 -6.37 -7.70
C LEU A 237 -5.18 -7.68 -7.48
N PRO A 238 -5.38 -8.71 -8.32
CA PRO A 238 -4.63 -9.95 -8.23
C PRO A 238 -3.13 -9.71 -8.33
N LEU A 239 -2.36 -10.55 -7.66
CA LEU A 239 -0.90 -10.59 -7.83
C LEU A 239 -0.56 -11.39 -9.07
N LEU A 240 0.35 -10.88 -9.90
CA LEU A 240 0.98 -11.68 -10.92
C LEU A 240 1.95 -12.67 -10.25
N VAL A 241 1.83 -13.95 -10.57
CA VAL A 241 2.66 -15.04 -10.04
C VAL A 241 3.20 -15.87 -11.20
N ASP A 242 4.36 -16.50 -11.02
CA ASP A 242 4.87 -17.48 -11.99
C ASP A 242 4.13 -18.82 -11.87
N LYS A 243 4.51 -19.79 -12.71
CA LYS A 243 3.98 -21.16 -12.74
C LYS A 243 4.08 -21.90 -11.40
N ASP A 244 5.03 -21.52 -10.55
CA ASP A 244 5.27 -22.13 -9.23
C ASP A 244 4.51 -21.38 -8.12
N GLY A 245 3.69 -20.39 -8.50
CA GLY A 245 2.91 -19.55 -7.59
C GLY A 245 3.74 -18.47 -6.90
N ILE A 246 5.00 -18.26 -7.32
CA ILE A 246 5.88 -17.26 -6.73
C ILE A 246 5.53 -15.90 -7.32
N ARG A 247 5.16 -14.96 -6.44
CA ARG A 247 4.84 -13.58 -6.80
C ARG A 247 5.96 -12.94 -7.62
N LEU A 248 5.56 -12.30 -8.72
CA LEU A 248 6.43 -11.43 -9.48
C LEU A 248 6.97 -10.30 -8.60
N SER A 249 8.28 -10.29 -8.40
CA SER A 249 8.98 -9.30 -7.59
C SER A 249 10.27 -8.85 -8.25
N LYS A 250 10.88 -7.79 -7.72
CA LYS A 250 12.20 -7.29 -8.14
C LYS A 250 13.32 -8.35 -8.12
N ARG A 251 13.11 -9.52 -7.50
CA ARG A 251 14.11 -10.60 -7.38
C ARG A 251 14.14 -11.55 -8.58
N GLN A 252 13.06 -11.62 -9.37
CA GLN A 252 13.06 -12.39 -10.61
C GLN A 252 13.70 -11.54 -11.71
N LYS A 253 14.80 -12.04 -12.27
CA LYS A 253 15.54 -11.40 -13.37
C LYS A 253 14.65 -11.30 -14.62
N GLY A 254 14.78 -10.20 -15.37
CA GLY A 254 14.11 -10.01 -16.66
C GLY A 254 12.69 -9.44 -16.60
N LEU A 255 12.23 -8.98 -15.43
CA LEU A 255 10.86 -8.46 -15.23
C LEU A 255 10.81 -6.99 -14.84
N THR A 256 11.97 -6.34 -14.69
CA THR A 256 12.00 -4.89 -14.51
C THR A 256 11.74 -4.18 -15.83
N ILE A 257 11.17 -2.98 -15.77
CA ILE A 257 10.88 -2.20 -16.98
C ILE A 257 12.16 -1.82 -17.71
N GLN A 258 13.25 -1.61 -16.99
CA GLN A 258 14.56 -1.37 -17.58
C GLN A 258 15.07 -2.58 -18.38
N GLU A 259 14.95 -3.80 -17.85
CA GLU A 259 15.34 -5.02 -18.57
C GLU A 259 14.45 -5.27 -19.79
N LEU A 260 13.13 -5.04 -19.67
CA LEU A 260 12.20 -5.17 -20.79
C LEU A 260 12.53 -4.19 -21.93
N LYS A 261 12.88 -2.94 -21.59
CA LYS A 261 13.39 -1.93 -22.55
C LYS A 261 14.68 -2.41 -23.23
N GLN A 262 15.63 -2.95 -22.46
CA GLN A 262 16.90 -3.48 -23.00
C GLN A 262 16.67 -4.67 -23.94
N ASN A 263 15.62 -5.46 -23.70
CA ASN A 263 15.19 -6.55 -24.58
C ASN A 263 14.28 -6.09 -25.73
N HIS A 264 14.22 -4.79 -26.00
CA HIS A 264 13.43 -4.18 -27.08
C HIS A 264 11.92 -4.47 -27.03
N ILE A 265 11.38 -4.75 -25.85
CA ILE A 265 9.92 -4.84 -25.65
C ILE A 265 9.33 -3.44 -25.66
N SER A 266 8.33 -3.22 -26.51
CA SER A 266 7.64 -1.94 -26.66
C SER A 266 6.63 -1.69 -25.52
N PRO A 267 6.29 -0.43 -25.21
CA PRO A 267 5.26 -0.15 -24.21
C PRO A 267 3.90 -0.72 -24.63
N GLU A 268 3.56 -0.72 -25.92
CA GLU A 268 2.32 -1.30 -26.45
C GLU A 268 2.24 -2.81 -26.21
N GLN A 269 3.36 -3.53 -26.36
CA GLN A 269 3.43 -4.96 -26.05
C GLN A 269 3.16 -5.23 -24.57
N ILE A 270 3.71 -4.41 -23.68
CA ILE A 270 3.47 -4.52 -22.23
C ILE A 270 2.01 -4.25 -21.91
N ILE A 271 1.45 -3.14 -22.37
CA ILE A 271 0.05 -2.79 -22.08
C ILE A 271 -0.92 -3.84 -22.63
N GLY A 272 -0.70 -4.31 -23.86
CA GLY A 272 -1.46 -5.42 -24.44
C GLY A 272 -1.42 -6.69 -23.61
N GLN A 273 -0.22 -7.05 -23.13
CA GLN A 273 -0.05 -8.20 -22.25
C GLN A 273 -0.82 -8.05 -20.92
N LEU A 274 -0.80 -6.86 -20.31
CA LEU A 274 -1.56 -6.60 -19.08
C LEU A 274 -3.07 -6.68 -19.32
N LEU A 275 -3.58 -6.14 -20.43
CA LEU A 275 -5.00 -6.25 -20.79
C LEU A 275 -5.43 -7.70 -21.03
N TYR A 276 -4.58 -8.49 -21.70
CA TYR A 276 -4.81 -9.91 -21.91
C TYR A 276 -4.87 -10.67 -20.57
N TRP A 277 -3.92 -10.44 -19.66
CA TRP A 277 -3.95 -11.04 -18.32
C TRP A 277 -5.16 -10.59 -17.50
N ALA A 278 -5.60 -9.33 -17.65
CA ALA A 278 -6.82 -8.83 -17.02
C ALA A 278 -8.10 -9.44 -17.60
N GLY A 279 -8.03 -10.16 -18.72
CA GLY A 279 -9.17 -10.74 -19.41
C GLY A 279 -9.99 -9.72 -20.21
N ALA A 280 -9.42 -8.54 -20.47
CA ALA A 280 -10.07 -7.45 -21.20
C ALA A 280 -10.04 -7.65 -22.72
N ILE A 281 -9.04 -8.37 -23.23
CA ILE A 281 -8.91 -8.75 -24.64
C ILE A 281 -8.75 -10.26 -24.77
N SER A 282 -9.31 -10.86 -25.83
CA SER A 282 -9.28 -12.31 -26.05
C SER A 282 -8.02 -12.82 -26.73
N HIS A 283 -7.25 -11.93 -27.35
CA HIS A 283 -6.00 -12.26 -28.05
C HIS A 283 -4.92 -11.25 -27.66
N LEU A 284 -3.67 -11.72 -27.59
CA LEU A 284 -2.55 -10.85 -27.30
C LEU A 284 -2.25 -9.97 -28.51
N GLU A 285 -2.38 -8.65 -28.34
CA GLU A 285 -2.01 -7.66 -29.34
C GLU A 285 -1.34 -6.44 -28.69
N PRO A 286 -0.33 -5.81 -29.33
CA PRO A 286 0.22 -4.56 -28.84
C PRO A 286 -0.81 -3.43 -28.92
N ILE A 287 -1.02 -2.72 -27.82
CA ILE A 287 -1.93 -1.57 -27.75
C ILE A 287 -1.37 -0.51 -26.81
N SER A 288 -1.41 0.77 -27.21
CA SER A 288 -0.93 1.85 -26.33
C SER A 288 -1.90 2.10 -25.16
N ALA A 289 -1.40 2.64 -24.05
CA ALA A 289 -2.24 2.99 -22.90
C ALA A 289 -3.38 3.95 -23.29
N GLN A 290 -3.12 4.95 -24.14
CA GLN A 290 -4.13 5.89 -24.61
C GLN A 290 -5.22 5.22 -25.45
N LYS A 291 -4.84 4.31 -26.38
CA LYS A 291 -5.80 3.57 -27.19
C LYS A 291 -6.66 2.65 -26.32
N ALA A 292 -6.03 1.92 -25.39
CA ALA A 292 -6.72 1.10 -24.41
C ALA A 292 -7.73 1.91 -23.57
N CYS A 293 -7.34 3.09 -23.09
CA CYS A 293 -8.23 3.96 -22.33
C CYS A 293 -9.48 4.39 -23.11
N ASN A 294 -9.35 4.60 -24.42
CA ASN A 294 -10.43 5.06 -25.28
C ASN A 294 -11.35 3.93 -25.75
N GLU A 295 -10.80 2.73 -25.96
CA GLU A 295 -11.49 1.64 -26.69
C GLU A 295 -11.91 0.46 -25.81
N ILE A 296 -11.22 0.22 -24.68
CA ILE A 296 -11.43 -0.98 -23.85
C ILE A 296 -11.98 -0.57 -22.50
N SER A 297 -13.20 -0.99 -22.15
CA SER A 297 -13.79 -0.62 -20.87
C SER A 297 -13.09 -1.34 -19.71
N PHE A 298 -12.82 -0.66 -18.60
CA PHE A 298 -12.31 -1.32 -17.40
C PHE A 298 -13.21 -2.47 -16.92
N ASN A 299 -14.52 -2.40 -17.18
CA ASN A 299 -15.45 -3.46 -16.81
C ASN A 299 -15.26 -4.75 -17.63
N GLU A 300 -14.49 -4.72 -18.71
CA GLU A 300 -14.12 -5.89 -19.50
C GLU A 300 -12.98 -6.68 -18.85
N CYS A 301 -12.28 -6.12 -17.84
CA CYS A 301 -11.26 -6.82 -17.08
C CYS A 301 -11.88 -7.91 -16.17
N LYS A 302 -12.19 -9.08 -16.75
CA LYS A 302 -12.90 -10.17 -16.08
C LYS A 302 -12.11 -10.92 -15.01
N ASN A 303 -10.78 -10.85 -15.04
CA ASN A 303 -9.92 -11.64 -14.16
C ASN A 303 -9.56 -10.92 -12.85
N LEU A 304 -10.13 -9.73 -12.59
CA LEU A 304 -9.75 -8.93 -11.42
C LEU A 304 -10.31 -9.45 -10.09
N ASN A 305 -11.29 -10.35 -10.11
CA ASN A 305 -11.86 -10.99 -8.91
C ASN A 305 -10.97 -12.10 -8.31
N HIS A 306 -9.92 -12.53 -9.02
CA HIS A 306 -8.97 -13.50 -8.52
C HIS A 306 -7.99 -12.87 -7.52
N MET A 307 -7.43 -13.69 -6.61
CA MET A 307 -6.36 -13.25 -5.71
C MET A 307 -5.00 -13.20 -6.42
N THR A 308 -4.80 -14.06 -7.40
CA THR A 308 -3.57 -14.19 -8.18
C THR A 308 -3.88 -14.52 -9.64
N ILE A 309 -3.01 -14.11 -10.55
CA ILE A 309 -3.01 -14.51 -11.96
C ILE A 309 -1.66 -15.17 -12.25
N SER A 310 -1.71 -16.43 -12.66
CA SER A 310 -0.52 -17.15 -13.13
C SER A 310 -0.16 -16.70 -14.54
N ILE A 311 1.12 -16.37 -14.75
CA ILE A 311 1.68 -15.95 -16.03
C ILE A 311 2.78 -16.89 -16.53
#